data_AF-A0A835IWY5-F1
#
_entry.id   AF-A0A835IWY5-F1
#
_cell.length_a   1.000
_cell.length_b   1.000
_cell.length_c   1.000
_cell.angle_alpha   90.00
_cell.angle_beta   90.00
_cell.angle_gamma   90.00
#
_symmetry.space_group_name_H-M   'P 1'
#
loop_
_entity.id
_entity.type
_entity.pdbx_description
1 polymer ?
#
loop_
_entity_poly.entity_id
_entity_poly.type
_entity_poly.pdbx_seq_one_letter_code
_entity_poly.pdbx_strand_id
1 'polypeptide(L)'
;MCVFCRLLIFLHCTIWWTVLFFHRREQDLIQMSVQGAIWMEIYTWDHELIPPRQIDPMDYTPEPTVTLDHDVTIEEVQEYFTNYIVNDSLGIIANAHTAFADRELEKAESDACIELARLFSIAVDFPKTGVPAVIPTRLHVKEYPDFMEKLDKPTYESHRVIGKLFRAVKDIAPQTSCIKSFTKEIARRSYDRDMEIDGFEDYIEDAYYYKGEYDFKLASRMDYYGIKTEAELLGGSVMKMSKAFDKRRDLEGIELAVRSLKKEVRAWFDEKSSKSGCEADDIYAKASAWYHVTYHPDYWGCYNEGMGKDHFLSFPWCVSDKLIHIKWKSNMRKRLSELSEALRLI
;
A
#
# COMPACT_ATOMS: atom_id res chain seq x y z
N MET A 1 -0.88 -1.84 25.40
CA MET A 1 -0.05 -2.43 24.33
C MET A 1 -0.94 -2.76 23.15
N CYS A 2 -1.09 -1.80 22.24
CA CYS A 2 -2.02 -1.88 21.11
C CYS A 2 -1.44 -2.66 19.93
N VAL A 3 -2.33 -3.40 19.26
CA VAL A 3 -2.11 -4.19 18.04
C VAL A 3 -1.50 -3.36 16.88
N PHE A 4 -1.52 -2.03 16.98
CA PHE A 4 -0.88 -1.11 16.05
C PHE A 4 0.66 -1.00 16.17
N CYS A 5 1.25 -1.41 17.29
CA CYS A 5 2.73 -1.40 17.46
C CYS A 5 3.46 -2.52 16.70
N ARG A 6 2.75 -3.50 16.12
CA ARG A 6 3.39 -4.54 15.32
C ARG A 6 3.57 -4.17 13.84
N LEU A 7 2.95 -3.09 13.36
CA LEU A 7 3.03 -2.69 11.95
C LEU A 7 4.03 -1.56 11.67
N LEU A 8 4.58 -0.92 12.70
CA LEU A 8 5.38 0.32 12.57
C LEU A 8 6.88 0.15 12.88
N ILE A 9 7.36 -1.07 13.09
CA ILE A 9 8.79 -1.34 13.34
C ILE A 9 9.62 -1.35 12.04
N PHE A 10 9.02 -1.29 10.86
CA PHE A 10 9.74 -1.45 9.59
C PHE A 10 10.23 -0.16 8.91
N LEU A 11 10.22 1.00 9.58
CA LEU A 11 10.58 2.27 8.91
C LEU A 11 11.75 3.06 9.51
N HIS A 12 12.64 2.45 10.32
CA HIS A 12 13.83 3.17 10.78
C HIS A 12 15.02 2.27 11.17
N CYS A 13 15.51 1.45 10.24
CA CYS A 13 16.88 0.91 10.28
C CYS A 13 17.43 0.83 8.85
N THR A 14 17.80 1.99 8.33
CA THR A 14 18.73 2.10 7.21
C THR A 14 20.04 1.41 7.61
N ILE A 15 20.46 0.46 6.78
CA ILE A 15 21.73 -0.28 6.86
C ILE A 15 21.71 -1.39 7.95
N TRP A 16 21.28 -2.61 7.57
CA TRP A 16 21.76 -3.94 8.03
C TRP A 16 20.77 -5.05 7.63
N TRP A 17 20.46 -5.18 6.33
CA TRP A 17 19.84 -6.38 5.75
C TRP A 17 20.69 -6.86 4.58
N THR A 18 21.96 -7.15 4.86
CA THR A 18 22.78 -7.98 3.98
C THR A 18 22.76 -9.37 4.59
N VAL A 19 21.93 -10.27 4.05
CA VAL A 19 22.13 -11.71 4.26
C VAL A 19 23.44 -12.06 3.56
N LEU A 20 24.49 -12.24 4.35
CA LEU A 20 25.82 -12.60 3.86
C LEU A 20 25.81 -14.09 3.46
N PHE A 21 25.72 -14.36 2.16
CA PHE A 21 25.96 -15.70 1.63
C PHE A 21 27.46 -16.02 1.69
N PHE A 22 27.83 -17.11 2.38
CA PHE A 22 29.22 -17.58 2.46
C PHE A 22 29.64 -18.19 1.11
N HIS A 23 30.70 -17.63 0.52
CA HIS A 23 31.19 -17.92 -0.84
C HIS A 23 31.87 -19.29 -0.98
N ARG A 24 31.12 -20.40 -0.91
CA ARG A 24 31.62 -21.70 -1.38
C ARG A 24 30.48 -22.63 -1.84
N ARG A 25 30.27 -22.68 -3.16
CA ARG A 25 29.44 -23.63 -3.94
C ARG A 25 27.91 -23.45 -3.95
N GLU A 26 27.40 -22.24 -4.17
CA GLU A 26 25.96 -22.04 -4.47
C GLU A 26 25.75 -20.95 -5.54
N GLN A 27 26.47 -21.03 -6.66
CA GLN A 27 26.17 -20.15 -7.81
C GLN A 27 24.88 -20.56 -8.54
N ASP A 28 24.42 -21.80 -8.35
CA ASP A 28 23.26 -22.31 -9.09
C ASP A 28 21.91 -21.81 -8.54
N LEU A 29 21.80 -21.47 -7.24
CA LEU A 29 20.52 -21.03 -6.65
C LEU A 29 20.10 -19.61 -7.07
N ILE A 30 21.06 -18.73 -7.34
CA ILE A 30 20.81 -17.31 -7.64
C ILE A 30 20.48 -17.09 -9.13
N GLN A 31 20.88 -18.04 -9.99
CA GLN A 31 20.64 -17.96 -11.43
C GLN A 31 19.23 -18.43 -11.84
N MET A 32 18.48 -19.02 -10.90
CA MET A 32 17.17 -19.66 -11.13
C MET A 32 15.97 -18.74 -10.95
N SER A 33 16.21 -17.45 -10.73
CA SER A 33 15.19 -16.49 -10.35
C SER A 33 15.32 -15.24 -11.22
N VAL A 34 14.36 -15.14 -12.16
CA VAL A 34 14.01 -14.02 -13.04
C VAL A 34 14.91 -12.79 -12.87
N GLN A 35 15.89 -12.68 -13.76
CA GLN A 35 16.90 -11.64 -13.70
C GLN A 35 16.29 -10.28 -14.04
N GLY A 36 16.29 -9.34 -13.09
CA GLY A 36 16.07 -7.91 -13.38
C GLY A 36 14.74 -7.32 -12.95
N ALA A 37 14.39 -7.44 -11.67
CA ALA A 37 13.55 -6.48 -10.95
C ALA A 37 13.89 -6.61 -9.46
N ILE A 38 13.77 -5.53 -8.70
CA ILE A 38 14.02 -5.48 -7.26
C ILE A 38 13.37 -6.71 -6.59
N TRP A 39 14.22 -7.57 -6.05
CA TRP A 39 13.88 -8.88 -5.47
C TRP A 39 12.76 -8.76 -4.44
N MET A 40 11.55 -9.19 -4.78
CA MET A 40 10.55 -9.55 -3.77
C MET A 40 10.64 -11.05 -3.52
N GLU A 41 11.75 -11.46 -2.92
CA GLU A 41 11.92 -12.80 -2.37
C GLU A 41 11.07 -12.92 -1.11
N ILE A 42 10.18 -13.93 -1.08
CA ILE A 42 9.34 -14.19 0.09
C ILE A 42 10.10 -15.15 1.00
N TYR A 43 10.64 -14.60 2.09
CA TYR A 43 11.19 -15.39 3.18
C TYR A 43 10.10 -15.63 4.22
N THR A 44 9.74 -16.89 4.46
CA THR A 44 8.87 -17.29 5.58
C THR A 44 9.61 -18.23 6.51
N TRP A 45 9.55 -17.94 7.81
CA TRP A 45 10.01 -18.82 8.89
C TRP A 45 8.83 -19.47 9.61
N ASP A 46 7.60 -19.19 9.19
CA ASP A 46 6.41 -19.84 9.73
C ASP A 46 6.33 -21.28 9.21
N HIS A 47 6.48 -22.24 10.12
CA HIS A 47 6.45 -23.67 9.81
C HIS A 47 5.12 -24.12 9.17
N GLU A 48 4.01 -23.42 9.40
CA GLU A 48 2.72 -23.74 8.78
C GLU A 48 2.65 -23.33 7.30
N LEU A 49 3.51 -22.39 6.87
CA LEU A 49 3.58 -21.89 5.50
C LEU A 49 4.68 -22.56 4.66
N ILE A 50 5.52 -23.39 5.27
CA ILE A 50 6.55 -24.15 4.57
C ILE A 50 5.89 -25.38 3.91
N PRO A 51 5.90 -25.49 2.57
CA PRO A 51 5.26 -26.61 1.91
C PRO A 51 5.97 -27.94 2.27
N PRO A 52 5.23 -29.01 2.58
CA PRO A 52 5.81 -30.30 2.94
C PRO A 52 6.50 -31.00 1.76
N ARG A 53 6.15 -30.61 0.52
CA ARG A 53 6.77 -31.11 -0.71
C ARG A 53 7.60 -30.00 -1.34
N GLN A 54 8.87 -30.30 -1.56
CA GLN A 54 9.77 -29.51 -2.38
C GLN A 54 9.74 -30.04 -3.82
N ILE A 55 9.81 -29.12 -4.78
CA ILE A 55 9.81 -29.42 -6.22
C ILE A 55 11.02 -28.72 -6.80
N ASP A 56 11.70 -29.38 -7.74
CA ASP A 56 12.82 -28.76 -8.42
C ASP A 56 12.34 -27.55 -9.24
N PRO A 57 13.10 -26.45 -9.22
CA PRO A 57 12.82 -25.28 -10.05
C PRO A 57 12.83 -25.63 -11.54
N MET A 58 12.02 -24.90 -12.32
CA MET A 58 12.00 -25.05 -13.77
C MET A 58 13.32 -24.58 -14.37
N ASP A 59 13.84 -25.32 -15.35
CA ASP A 59 14.99 -24.89 -16.14
C ASP A 59 14.64 -23.62 -16.93
N TYR A 60 15.42 -22.57 -16.69
CA TYR A 60 15.31 -21.27 -17.34
C TYR A 60 16.50 -21.11 -18.27
N THR A 61 16.35 -21.62 -19.49
CA THR A 61 17.30 -21.36 -20.57
C THR A 61 16.76 -20.18 -21.39
N PRO A 62 17.37 -18.98 -21.29
CA PRO A 62 16.88 -17.81 -22.01
C PRO A 62 17.00 -18.01 -23.52
N GLU A 63 16.05 -17.45 -24.27
CA GLU A 63 16.14 -17.46 -25.73
C GLU A 63 17.30 -16.59 -26.21
N PRO A 64 17.94 -16.96 -27.33
CA PRO A 64 19.01 -16.15 -27.91
C PRO A 64 18.52 -14.72 -28.18
N THR A 65 19.28 -13.74 -27.70
CA THR A 65 19.02 -12.33 -27.98
C THR A 65 19.20 -12.05 -29.48
N VAL A 66 18.28 -11.30 -30.07
CA VAL A 66 18.46 -10.80 -31.44
C VAL A 66 19.61 -9.80 -31.46
N THR A 67 20.72 -10.17 -32.10
CA THR A 67 21.88 -9.30 -32.30
C THR A 67 21.83 -8.69 -33.68
N LEU A 68 21.86 -7.35 -33.76
CA LEU A 68 22.03 -6.64 -35.01
C LEU A 68 23.52 -6.63 -35.40
N ASP A 69 23.78 -6.68 -36.71
CA ASP A 69 25.13 -6.64 -37.29
C ASP A 69 25.64 -5.21 -37.52
N HIS A 70 24.90 -4.20 -37.05
CA HIS A 70 25.15 -2.79 -37.26
C HIS A 70 24.73 -1.94 -36.05
N ASP A 71 25.08 -0.65 -36.09
CA ASP A 71 24.71 0.31 -35.04
C ASP A 71 23.21 0.61 -35.06
N VAL A 72 22.61 0.63 -33.87
CA VAL A 72 21.16 0.84 -33.69
C VAL A 72 20.73 2.22 -34.22
N THR A 73 19.74 2.22 -35.11
CA THR A 73 19.13 3.44 -35.67
C THR A 73 17.91 3.89 -34.85
N ILE A 74 17.51 5.17 -34.99
CA ILE A 74 16.35 5.69 -34.26
C ILE A 74 15.04 5.09 -34.80
N GLU A 75 14.99 4.75 -36.08
CA GLU A 75 13.86 4.11 -36.73
C GLU A 75 13.59 2.72 -36.14
N GLU A 76 14.64 1.92 -35.92
CA GLU A 76 14.52 0.60 -35.26
C GLU A 76 14.05 0.71 -33.82
N VAL A 77 14.47 1.76 -33.10
CA VAL A 77 13.95 2.03 -31.75
C VAL A 77 12.45 2.31 -31.79
N GLN A 78 11.97 3.13 -32.75
CA GLN A 78 10.54 3.43 -32.91
C GLN A 78 9.73 2.17 -33.28
N GLU A 79 10.26 1.35 -34.19
CA GLU A 79 9.66 0.07 -34.56
C GLU A 79 9.59 -0.87 -33.37
N TYR A 80 10.68 -0.96 -32.58
CA TYR A 80 10.74 -1.76 -31.37
C TYR A 80 9.67 -1.33 -30.35
N PHE A 81 9.51 -0.04 -30.09
CA PHE A 81 8.45 0.46 -29.20
C PHE A 81 7.05 0.06 -29.69
N THR A 82 6.81 0.15 -30.99
CA THR A 82 5.52 -0.23 -31.59
C THR A 82 5.28 -1.74 -31.44
N ASN A 83 6.29 -2.54 -31.74
CA ASN A 83 6.25 -4.00 -31.56
C ASN A 83 6.06 -4.38 -30.10
N TYR A 84 6.67 -3.65 -29.16
CA TYR A 84 6.49 -3.87 -27.74
C TYR A 84 5.04 -3.67 -27.30
N ILE A 85 4.43 -2.55 -27.71
CA ILE A 85 3.03 -2.22 -27.37
C ILE A 85 2.06 -3.27 -27.92
N VAL A 86 2.31 -3.79 -29.13
CA VAL A 86 1.43 -4.78 -29.78
C VAL A 86 1.58 -6.17 -29.17
N ASN A 87 2.78 -6.54 -28.73
CA ASN A 87 3.12 -7.91 -28.30
C ASN A 87 3.25 -8.08 -26.78
N ASP A 88 2.88 -7.09 -25.96
CA ASP A 88 2.82 -7.24 -24.50
C ASP A 88 1.71 -8.24 -24.10
N SER A 89 2.10 -9.50 -23.96
CA SER A 89 1.23 -10.62 -23.63
C SER A 89 1.37 -11.08 -22.18
N LEU A 90 2.19 -10.41 -21.36
CA LEU A 90 2.55 -10.83 -20.00
C LEU A 90 1.30 -11.00 -19.10
N GLY A 91 0.43 -10.00 -19.10
CA GLY A 91 -0.81 -10.03 -18.34
C GLY A 91 -1.81 -11.07 -18.85
N ILE A 92 -1.80 -11.38 -20.15
CA ILE A 92 -2.67 -12.40 -20.74
C ILE A 92 -2.22 -13.79 -20.28
N ILE A 93 -0.91 -14.06 -20.36
CA ILE A 93 -0.31 -15.33 -19.93
C ILE A 93 -0.54 -15.56 -18.42
N ALA A 94 -0.34 -14.55 -17.58
CA ALA A 94 -0.58 -14.65 -16.13
C ALA A 94 -2.03 -15.03 -15.79
N ASN A 95 -2.98 -14.37 -16.45
CA ASN A 95 -4.41 -14.65 -16.27
C ASN A 95 -4.76 -16.06 -16.78
N ALA A 96 -4.19 -16.47 -17.91
CA ALA A 96 -4.38 -17.80 -18.44
C ALA A 96 -3.85 -18.87 -17.47
N HIS A 97 -2.61 -18.71 -17.00
CA HIS A 97 -1.98 -19.63 -16.04
C HIS A 97 -2.83 -19.78 -14.78
N THR A 98 -3.32 -18.67 -14.22
CA THR A 98 -4.19 -18.69 -13.03
C THR A 98 -5.48 -19.49 -13.28
N ALA A 99 -6.13 -19.28 -14.42
CA ALA A 99 -7.38 -19.97 -14.74
C ALA A 99 -7.18 -21.47 -15.06
N PHE A 100 -6.10 -21.83 -15.76
CA PHE A 100 -5.75 -23.24 -15.99
C PHE A 100 -5.35 -23.93 -14.68
N ALA A 101 -4.55 -23.30 -13.82
CA ALA A 101 -4.15 -23.87 -12.54
C ALA A 101 -5.34 -24.10 -11.58
N ASP A 102 -6.39 -23.30 -11.70
CA ASP A 102 -7.63 -23.52 -10.94
C ASP A 102 -8.43 -24.73 -11.46
N ARG A 103 -8.55 -24.81 -12.79
CA ARG A 103 -9.39 -25.80 -13.51
C ARG A 103 -8.76 -27.19 -13.56
N GLU A 104 -7.47 -27.28 -13.83
CA GLU A 104 -6.77 -28.55 -14.03
C GLU A 104 -6.60 -29.32 -12.72
N LEU A 105 -6.63 -30.66 -12.81
CA LEU A 105 -6.49 -31.53 -11.63
C LEU A 105 -5.11 -31.39 -10.98
N GLU A 106 -4.07 -31.33 -11.81
CA GLU A 106 -2.66 -31.17 -11.44
C GLU A 106 -2.27 -29.71 -11.14
N LYS A 107 -3.23 -28.78 -11.23
CA LYS A 107 -3.05 -27.36 -10.93
C LYS A 107 -1.89 -26.75 -11.75
N ALA A 108 -0.91 -26.15 -11.07
CA ALA A 108 0.25 -25.53 -11.68
C ALA A 108 1.24 -26.54 -12.31
N GLU A 109 1.14 -27.83 -11.97
CA GLU A 109 1.94 -28.89 -12.57
C GLU A 109 1.34 -29.46 -13.85
N SER A 110 0.16 -29.00 -14.27
CA SER A 110 -0.41 -29.42 -15.54
C SER A 110 0.46 -28.97 -16.72
N ASP A 111 0.49 -29.76 -17.79
CA ASP A 111 1.26 -29.44 -19.01
C ASP A 111 0.94 -28.04 -19.55
N ALA A 112 -0.33 -27.64 -19.47
CA ALA A 112 -0.77 -26.31 -19.88
C ALA A 112 -0.15 -25.20 -19.03
N CYS A 113 -0.10 -25.38 -17.70
CA CYS A 113 0.51 -24.41 -16.79
C CYS A 113 2.03 -24.34 -16.96
N ILE A 114 2.70 -25.49 -17.14
CA ILE A 114 4.15 -25.53 -17.38
C ILE A 114 4.49 -24.81 -18.69
N GLU A 115 3.72 -25.03 -19.75
CA GLU A 115 3.92 -24.31 -21.02
C GLU A 115 3.65 -22.80 -20.88
N LEU A 116 2.59 -22.41 -20.16
CA LEU A 116 2.31 -21.01 -19.86
C LEU A 116 3.42 -20.38 -19.02
N ALA A 117 4.04 -21.10 -18.08
CA ALA A 117 5.17 -20.61 -17.29
C ALA A 117 6.42 -20.37 -18.16
N ARG A 118 6.68 -21.23 -19.16
CA ARG A 118 7.73 -20.98 -20.17
C ARG A 118 7.44 -19.74 -21.00
N LEU A 119 6.23 -19.60 -21.51
CA LEU A 119 5.80 -18.42 -22.26
C LEU A 119 5.88 -17.15 -21.41
N PHE A 120 5.54 -17.23 -20.13
CA PHE A 120 5.65 -16.12 -19.19
C PHE A 120 7.10 -15.65 -19.05
N SER A 121 8.04 -16.60 -18.96
CA SER A 121 9.47 -16.31 -18.91
C SER A 121 9.94 -15.58 -20.18
N ILE A 122 9.54 -16.07 -21.36
CA ILE A 122 9.83 -15.41 -22.65
C ILE A 122 9.26 -13.99 -22.68
N ALA A 123 8.03 -13.79 -22.21
CA ALA A 123 7.38 -12.48 -22.19
C ALA A 123 8.08 -11.49 -21.25
N VAL A 124 8.64 -11.94 -20.12
CA VAL A 124 9.42 -11.10 -19.20
C VAL A 124 10.74 -10.66 -19.83
N ASP A 125 11.36 -11.52 -20.63
CA ASP A 125 12.62 -11.20 -21.30
C ASP A 125 12.44 -10.58 -22.69
N PHE A 126 11.22 -10.44 -23.19
CA PHE A 126 10.93 -9.75 -24.44
C PHE A 126 11.54 -8.34 -24.53
N PRO A 127 11.51 -7.49 -23.45
CA PRO A 127 12.26 -6.24 -23.38
C PRO A 127 13.77 -6.36 -23.70
N LYS A 128 14.38 -7.52 -23.45
CA LYS A 128 15.82 -7.76 -23.58
C LYS A 128 16.17 -8.52 -24.85
N THR A 129 15.35 -9.48 -25.22
CA THR A 129 15.60 -10.43 -26.31
C THR A 129 14.99 -9.99 -27.62
N GLY A 130 13.91 -9.20 -27.57
CA GLY A 130 13.11 -8.83 -28.74
C GLY A 130 12.21 -9.95 -29.27
N VAL A 131 12.15 -11.11 -28.59
CA VAL A 131 11.33 -12.26 -29.03
C VAL A 131 9.95 -12.24 -28.32
N PRO A 132 8.83 -12.10 -29.05
CA PRO A 132 7.51 -12.06 -28.44
C PRO A 132 7.02 -13.46 -28.06
N ALA A 133 6.36 -13.57 -26.90
CA ALA A 133 5.71 -14.81 -26.49
C ALA A 133 4.39 -15.02 -27.24
N VAL A 134 4.34 -16.04 -28.10
CA VAL A 134 3.15 -16.40 -28.89
C VAL A 134 2.34 -17.47 -28.14
N ILE A 135 1.12 -17.12 -27.73
CA ILE A 135 0.23 -18.04 -27.01
C ILE A 135 -0.48 -18.96 -28.01
N PRO A 136 -0.35 -20.29 -27.90
CA PRO A 136 -1.10 -21.23 -28.73
C PRO A 136 -2.61 -21.14 -28.50
N THR A 137 -3.42 -21.39 -29.54
CA THR A 137 -4.89 -21.33 -29.47
C THR A 137 -5.48 -22.25 -28.39
N ARG A 138 -4.85 -23.39 -28.11
CA ARG A 138 -5.30 -24.32 -27.05
C ARG A 138 -5.15 -23.77 -25.63
N LEU A 139 -4.24 -22.80 -25.44
CA LEU A 139 -3.97 -22.14 -24.16
C LEU A 139 -4.79 -20.85 -23.99
N HIS A 140 -5.79 -20.62 -24.85
CA HIS A 140 -6.72 -19.52 -24.68
C HIS A 140 -7.88 -19.93 -23.77
N VAL A 141 -8.02 -19.19 -22.65
CA VAL A 141 -9.06 -19.45 -21.65
C VAL A 141 -10.42 -19.00 -22.17
N LYS A 142 -11.38 -19.92 -22.16
CA LYS A 142 -12.78 -19.67 -22.58
C LYS A 142 -13.67 -19.22 -21.42
N GLU A 143 -13.40 -19.72 -20.23
CA GLU A 143 -14.17 -19.47 -19.01
C GLU A 143 -13.22 -19.19 -17.85
N TYR A 144 -13.50 -18.18 -17.04
CA TYR A 144 -12.65 -17.75 -15.94
C TYR A 144 -13.24 -18.12 -14.57
N PRO A 145 -12.42 -18.40 -13.55
CA PRO A 145 -12.94 -18.62 -12.22
C PRO A 145 -13.57 -17.34 -11.63
N ASP A 146 -14.59 -17.52 -10.79
CA ASP A 146 -15.39 -16.46 -10.18
C ASP A 146 -14.58 -15.41 -9.43
N PHE A 147 -13.47 -15.81 -8.80
CA PHE A 147 -12.59 -14.91 -8.06
C PHE A 147 -11.80 -13.93 -8.94
N MET A 148 -11.76 -14.12 -10.26
CA MET A 148 -11.09 -13.19 -11.19
C MET A 148 -12.00 -12.02 -11.64
N GLU A 149 -13.29 -12.06 -11.28
CA GLU A 149 -14.26 -10.97 -11.50
C GLU A 149 -14.30 -10.38 -12.93
N LYS A 150 -14.14 -11.24 -13.95
CA LYS A 150 -14.23 -10.86 -15.37
C LYS A 150 -15.69 -10.73 -15.80
N LEU A 151 -16.29 -9.56 -15.60
CA LEU A 151 -17.71 -9.28 -15.90
C LEU A 151 -18.07 -9.45 -17.39
N ASP A 152 -17.10 -9.30 -18.29
CA ASP A 152 -17.25 -9.39 -19.74
C ASP A 152 -17.05 -10.81 -20.30
N LYS A 153 -16.72 -11.79 -19.45
CA LYS A 153 -16.40 -13.16 -19.84
C LYS A 153 -17.29 -14.18 -19.12
N PRO A 154 -17.51 -15.37 -19.71
CA PRO A 154 -18.10 -16.49 -19.00
C PRO A 154 -17.28 -16.84 -17.75
N THR A 155 -17.97 -17.09 -16.64
CA THR A 155 -17.33 -17.43 -15.36
C THR A 155 -17.90 -18.72 -14.76
N TYR A 156 -17.08 -19.42 -13.98
CA TYR A 156 -17.48 -20.61 -13.21
C TYR A 156 -17.11 -20.47 -11.74
N GLU A 157 -17.82 -21.16 -10.84
CA GLU A 157 -17.48 -21.16 -9.42
C GLU A 157 -16.24 -22.03 -9.16
N SER A 158 -15.14 -21.42 -8.70
CA SER A 158 -13.93 -22.17 -8.33
C SER A 158 -14.13 -22.89 -7.00
N HIS A 159 -14.01 -24.21 -6.96
CA HIS A 159 -14.03 -24.98 -5.70
C HIS A 159 -12.66 -25.10 -5.02
N ARG A 160 -11.64 -24.39 -5.53
CA ARG A 160 -10.27 -24.38 -4.96
C ARG A 160 -10.17 -23.42 -3.78
N VAL A 161 -9.02 -23.44 -3.10
CA VAL A 161 -8.75 -22.62 -1.91
C VAL A 161 -8.96 -21.14 -2.20
N ILE A 162 -8.48 -20.64 -3.33
CA ILE A 162 -8.63 -19.22 -3.72
C ILE A 162 -10.10 -18.87 -3.91
N GLY A 163 -10.87 -19.68 -4.66
CA GLY A 163 -12.31 -19.46 -4.84
C GLY A 163 -13.09 -19.49 -3.52
N LYS A 164 -12.79 -20.46 -2.64
CA LYS A 164 -13.40 -20.54 -1.29
C LYS A 164 -13.08 -19.32 -0.44
N LEU A 165 -11.81 -18.89 -0.41
CA LEU A 165 -11.39 -17.70 0.32
C LEU A 165 -12.08 -16.45 -0.24
N PHE A 166 -12.08 -16.30 -1.57
CA PHE A 166 -12.76 -15.22 -2.26
C PHE A 166 -14.22 -15.14 -1.84
N ARG A 167 -14.99 -16.23 -1.93
CA ARG A 167 -16.41 -16.22 -1.54
C ARG A 167 -16.61 -15.99 -0.04
N ALA A 168 -15.73 -16.54 0.81
CA ALA A 168 -15.80 -16.31 2.25
C ALA A 168 -15.60 -14.84 2.61
N VAL A 169 -14.77 -14.10 1.86
CA VAL A 169 -14.53 -12.66 2.11
C VAL A 169 -15.39 -11.73 1.25
N LYS A 170 -15.92 -12.22 0.13
CA LYS A 170 -16.71 -11.44 -0.84
C LYS A 170 -17.91 -10.77 -0.19
N ASP A 171 -18.56 -11.47 0.75
CA ASP A 171 -19.73 -10.98 1.48
C ASP A 171 -19.37 -10.32 2.83
N ILE A 172 -18.13 -10.44 3.30
CA ILE A 172 -17.59 -9.62 4.40
C ILE A 172 -17.27 -8.21 3.88
N ALA A 173 -16.93 -8.09 2.59
CA ALA A 173 -16.50 -6.86 1.95
C ALA A 173 -17.58 -5.86 1.47
N PRO A 174 -18.91 -6.11 1.44
CA PRO A 174 -19.86 -5.09 0.99
C PRO A 174 -20.89 -4.77 2.08
N GLN A 175 -20.57 -3.81 2.95
CA GLN A 175 -21.44 -2.66 3.30
C GLN A 175 -20.93 -1.88 4.51
N THR A 176 -20.05 -2.43 5.34
CA THR A 176 -19.37 -1.68 6.39
C THR A 176 -18.01 -2.30 6.57
N SER A 177 -16.96 -1.59 6.15
CA SER A 177 -15.62 -1.87 6.62
C SER A 177 -15.71 -2.08 8.14
N CYS A 178 -15.26 -3.24 8.62
CA CYS A 178 -15.11 -3.57 10.04
C CYS A 178 -14.05 -2.66 10.74
N ILE A 179 -13.74 -1.50 10.17
CA ILE A 179 -13.18 -0.39 10.89
C ILE A 179 -14.36 0.18 11.67
N LYS A 180 -14.51 -0.25 12.92
CA LYS A 180 -15.45 0.37 13.85
C LYS A 180 -15.30 1.89 13.73
N SER A 181 -16.40 2.60 13.47
CA SER A 181 -16.38 4.05 13.47
C SER A 181 -15.72 4.55 14.75
N PHE A 182 -14.85 5.55 14.62
CA PHE A 182 -14.21 6.13 15.78
C PHE A 182 -15.29 6.78 16.64
N THR A 183 -15.60 6.18 17.78
CA THR A 183 -16.64 6.66 18.70
C THR A 183 -16.05 7.51 19.80
N LYS A 184 -16.90 8.31 20.46
CA LYS A 184 -16.50 9.06 21.67
C LYS A 184 -15.87 8.18 22.76
N GLU A 185 -16.32 6.93 22.89
CA GLU A 185 -15.75 5.97 23.84
C GLU A 185 -14.33 5.52 23.44
N ILE A 186 -14.09 5.31 22.14
CA ILE A 186 -12.75 5.00 21.62
C ILE A 186 -11.82 6.20 21.84
N ALA A 187 -12.30 7.42 21.60
CA ALA A 187 -11.56 8.65 21.87
C ALA A 187 -11.12 8.72 23.35
N ARG A 188 -12.05 8.50 24.29
CA ARG A 188 -11.74 8.48 25.74
C ARG A 188 -10.66 7.48 26.13
N ARG A 189 -10.66 6.28 25.54
CA ARG A 189 -9.71 5.21 25.89
C ARG A 189 -8.37 5.32 25.19
N SER A 190 -8.33 5.97 24.02
CA SER A 190 -7.17 5.96 23.12
C SER A 190 -6.44 7.30 23.06
N TYR A 191 -6.99 8.35 23.69
CA TYR A 191 -6.36 9.66 23.74
C TYR A 191 -5.05 9.60 24.53
N ASP A 192 -3.98 10.04 23.89
CA ASP A 192 -2.63 9.99 24.44
C ASP A 192 -2.25 11.35 25.03
N ARG A 193 -2.26 11.44 26.36
CA ARG A 193 -1.90 12.67 27.09
C ARG A 193 -0.43 13.06 26.90
N ASP A 194 0.44 12.12 26.48
CA ASP A 194 1.84 12.45 26.18
C ASP A 194 1.99 13.38 24.98
N MET A 195 0.92 13.53 24.19
CA MET A 195 0.88 14.41 23.04
C MET A 195 0.60 15.87 23.41
N GLU A 196 0.21 16.14 24.68
CA GLU A 196 -0.02 17.48 25.20
C GLU A 196 1.32 18.14 25.58
N ILE A 197 1.58 19.29 24.98
CA ILE A 197 2.75 20.12 25.24
C ILE A 197 2.29 21.44 25.84
N ASP A 198 2.95 21.90 26.90
CA ASP A 198 2.63 23.17 27.57
C ASP A 198 2.47 24.32 26.56
N GLY A 199 1.36 25.07 26.68
CA GLY A 199 1.03 26.18 25.78
C GLY A 199 0.25 25.77 24.52
N PHE A 200 -0.16 24.51 24.38
CA PHE A 200 -1.01 24.09 23.27
C PHE A 200 -2.41 24.72 23.33
N GLU A 201 -2.87 25.08 24.53
CA GLU A 201 -4.18 25.68 24.76
C GLU A 201 -4.36 26.99 23.98
N ASP A 202 -3.29 27.77 23.83
CA ASP A 202 -3.27 29.02 23.08
C ASP A 202 -3.56 28.82 21.58
N TYR A 203 -3.40 27.59 21.09
CA TYR A 203 -3.56 27.22 19.68
C TYR A 203 -4.85 26.45 19.38
N ILE A 204 -5.70 26.18 20.40
CA ILE A 204 -6.91 25.36 20.24
C ILE A 204 -7.90 25.98 19.26
N GLU A 205 -8.16 27.29 19.35
CA GLU A 205 -9.14 27.97 18.49
C GLU A 205 -8.73 27.92 17.01
N ASP A 206 -7.44 28.20 16.75
CA ASP A 206 -6.87 28.11 15.41
C ASP A 206 -6.91 26.66 14.90
N ALA A 207 -6.54 25.68 15.73
CA ALA A 207 -6.58 24.27 15.39
C ALA A 207 -8.01 23.82 15.06
N TYR A 208 -9.00 24.27 15.82
CA TYR A 208 -10.42 23.98 15.59
C TYR A 208 -10.89 24.50 14.22
N TYR A 209 -10.51 25.75 13.88
CA TYR A 209 -10.84 26.35 12.59
C TYR A 209 -10.23 25.56 11.42
N TYR A 210 -8.92 25.28 11.47
CA TYR A 210 -8.23 24.54 10.40
C TYR A 210 -8.72 23.09 10.27
N LYS A 211 -9.13 22.45 11.37
CA LYS A 211 -9.77 21.13 11.35
C LYS A 211 -11.09 21.16 10.57
N GLY A 212 -11.92 22.17 10.80
CA GLY A 212 -13.17 22.35 10.06
C GLY A 212 -12.94 22.53 8.55
N GLU A 213 -12.01 23.41 8.18
CA GLU A 213 -11.64 23.65 6.78
C GLU A 213 -11.06 22.39 6.11
N TYR A 214 -10.24 21.63 6.83
CA TYR A 214 -9.71 20.37 6.35
C TYR A 214 -10.82 19.36 6.06
N ASP A 215 -11.71 19.16 7.03
CA ASP A 215 -12.79 18.18 6.93
C ASP A 215 -13.73 18.51 5.77
N PHE A 216 -14.07 19.78 5.58
CA PHE A 216 -14.88 20.23 4.45
C PHE A 216 -14.20 19.92 3.10
N LYS A 217 -12.91 20.23 2.98
CA LYS A 217 -12.14 19.96 1.74
C LYS A 217 -11.91 18.48 1.49
N LEU A 218 -11.80 17.67 2.54
CA LEU A 218 -11.69 16.22 2.43
C LEU A 218 -13.02 15.61 2.00
N ALA A 219 -14.12 15.98 2.66
CA ALA A 219 -15.48 15.55 2.33
C ALA A 219 -15.84 15.89 0.87
N SER A 220 -15.53 17.11 0.42
CA SER A 220 -15.78 17.55 -0.96
C SER A 220 -15.09 16.66 -1.99
N ARG A 221 -13.84 16.24 -1.71
CA ARG A 221 -13.11 15.31 -2.59
C ARG A 221 -13.71 13.90 -2.54
N MET A 222 -14.07 13.43 -1.35
CA MET A 222 -14.73 12.13 -1.19
C MET A 222 -16.03 12.07 -2.00
N ASP A 223 -16.85 13.12 -1.94
CA ASP A 223 -18.10 13.21 -2.70
C ASP A 223 -17.86 13.30 -4.21
N TYR A 224 -16.87 14.09 -4.64
CA TYR A 224 -16.50 14.20 -6.06
C TYR A 224 -16.11 12.86 -6.68
N TYR A 225 -15.27 12.08 -6.00
CA TYR A 225 -14.82 10.76 -6.49
C TYR A 225 -15.79 9.61 -6.13
N GLY A 226 -16.82 9.88 -5.34
CA GLY A 226 -17.77 8.87 -4.85
C GLY A 226 -17.16 7.87 -3.85
N ILE A 227 -16.13 8.28 -3.11
CA ILE A 227 -15.43 7.47 -2.09
C ILE A 227 -16.16 7.63 -0.75
N LYS A 228 -16.39 6.51 -0.06
CA LYS A 228 -17.20 6.50 1.16
C LYS A 228 -16.40 6.80 2.43
N THR A 229 -15.15 6.33 2.50
CA THR A 229 -14.36 6.39 3.74
C THR A 229 -13.06 7.16 3.57
N GLU A 230 -12.64 7.84 4.63
CA GLU A 230 -11.37 8.57 4.70
C GLU A 230 -10.17 7.63 4.45
N ALA A 231 -10.20 6.41 4.98
CA ALA A 231 -9.14 5.42 4.83
C ALA A 231 -8.93 5.00 3.37
N GLU A 232 -10.01 4.82 2.60
CA GLU A 232 -9.93 4.51 1.17
C GLU A 232 -9.31 5.66 0.38
N LEU A 233 -9.71 6.90 0.68
CA LEU A 233 -9.20 8.08 0.00
C LEU A 233 -7.70 8.30 0.28
N LEU A 234 -7.28 8.16 1.54
CA LEU A 234 -5.90 8.41 1.94
C LEU A 234 -4.95 7.25 1.64
N GLY A 235 -5.46 6.02 1.70
CA GLY A 235 -4.70 4.80 1.46
C GLY A 235 -4.57 4.41 -0.01
N GLY A 236 -5.20 5.15 -0.93
CA GLY A 236 -5.22 4.85 -2.37
C GLY A 236 -5.89 3.52 -2.74
N SER A 237 -6.41 2.78 -1.76
CA SER A 237 -6.98 1.46 -1.91
C SER A 237 -8.50 1.57 -2.06
N VAL A 238 -8.93 2.19 -3.17
CA VAL A 238 -10.36 2.45 -3.39
C VAL A 238 -11.06 1.16 -3.82
N MET A 239 -11.97 0.69 -2.97
CA MET A 239 -12.71 -0.56 -3.21
C MET A 239 -13.83 -0.36 -4.23
N LYS A 240 -14.54 0.78 -4.16
CA LYS A 240 -15.65 1.11 -5.07
C LYS A 240 -15.64 2.60 -5.42
N MET A 241 -15.46 2.91 -6.71
CA MET A 241 -15.60 4.27 -7.25
C MET A 241 -16.99 4.48 -7.84
N SER A 242 -17.37 5.75 -8.05
CA SER A 242 -18.57 6.08 -8.83
C SER A 242 -18.43 5.52 -10.26
N LYS A 243 -19.55 5.20 -10.93
CA LYS A 243 -19.56 4.65 -12.29
C LYS A 243 -18.91 5.58 -13.34
N ALA A 244 -18.68 6.85 -12.99
CA ALA A 244 -18.08 7.84 -13.87
C ALA A 244 -16.54 7.81 -13.87
N PHE A 245 -15.91 7.06 -12.96
CA PHE A 245 -14.45 7.00 -12.82
C PHE A 245 -13.93 5.58 -13.06
N ASP A 246 -12.78 5.48 -13.73
CA ASP A 246 -12.04 4.25 -13.96
C ASP A 246 -10.91 4.13 -12.93
N LYS A 247 -10.97 3.07 -12.11
CA LYS A 247 -9.99 2.78 -11.06
C LYS A 247 -8.55 2.75 -11.59
N ARG A 248 -8.27 2.42 -12.85
CA ARG A 248 -6.88 2.44 -13.35
C ARG A 248 -6.39 3.83 -13.78
N ARG A 249 -7.26 4.69 -14.29
CA ARG A 249 -6.86 6.02 -14.81
C ARG A 249 -6.95 7.12 -13.77
N ASP A 250 -7.92 7.03 -12.86
CA ASP A 250 -8.24 8.14 -11.96
C ASP A 250 -7.55 8.04 -10.59
N LEU A 251 -6.88 6.92 -10.30
CA LEU A 251 -6.12 6.74 -9.05
C LEU A 251 -4.99 7.77 -8.91
N GLU A 252 -4.25 8.05 -10.00
CA GLU A 252 -3.19 9.06 -9.97
C GLU A 252 -3.78 10.46 -9.69
N GLY A 253 -4.95 10.77 -10.27
CA GLY A 253 -5.66 12.02 -10.03
C GLY A 253 -6.11 12.17 -8.56
N ILE A 254 -6.63 11.09 -7.97
CA ILE A 254 -6.99 11.05 -6.54
C ILE A 254 -5.75 11.26 -5.67
N GLU A 255 -4.66 10.55 -5.96
CA GLU A 255 -3.43 10.65 -5.18
C GLU A 255 -2.85 12.07 -5.24
N LEU A 256 -2.86 12.69 -6.43
CA LEU A 256 -2.47 14.08 -6.61
C LEU A 256 -3.39 15.04 -5.84
N ALA A 257 -4.70 14.83 -5.87
CA ALA A 257 -5.65 15.67 -5.14
C ALA A 257 -5.45 15.59 -3.62
N VAL A 258 -5.22 14.39 -3.08
CA VAL A 258 -4.91 14.17 -1.66
C VAL A 258 -3.56 14.77 -1.28
N ARG A 259 -2.53 14.59 -2.11
CA ARG A 259 -1.20 15.18 -1.91
C ARG A 259 -1.26 16.70 -1.92
N SER A 260 -2.06 17.28 -2.82
CA SER A 260 -2.31 18.71 -2.88
C SER A 260 -2.99 19.23 -1.62
N LEU A 261 -3.99 18.51 -1.09
CA LEU A 261 -4.63 18.87 0.19
C LEU A 261 -3.62 18.87 1.33
N LYS A 262 -2.83 17.81 1.46
CA LYS A 262 -1.81 17.71 2.53
C LYS A 262 -0.80 18.85 2.45
N LYS A 263 -0.40 19.25 1.24
CA LYS A 263 0.51 20.38 1.02
C LYS A 263 -0.11 21.72 1.46
N GLU A 264 -1.37 21.93 1.12
CA GLU A 264 -2.12 23.14 1.53
C GLU A 264 -2.27 23.22 3.06
N VAL A 265 -2.61 22.12 3.70
CA VAL A 265 -2.76 22.04 5.17
C VAL A 265 -1.43 22.31 5.87
N ARG A 266 -0.32 21.80 5.32
CA ARG A 266 1.02 22.12 5.82
C ARG A 266 1.32 23.62 5.70
N ALA A 267 0.92 24.26 4.61
CA ALA A 267 1.11 25.70 4.46
C ALA A 267 0.36 26.49 5.55
N TRP A 268 -0.87 26.10 5.91
CA TRP A 268 -1.61 26.71 7.03
C TRP A 268 -0.89 26.56 8.37
N PHE A 269 -0.18 25.44 8.54
CA PHE A 269 0.62 25.20 9.72
C PHE A 269 1.83 26.14 9.78
N ASP A 270 2.50 26.38 8.66
CA ASP A 270 3.73 27.19 8.60
C ASP A 270 3.46 28.70 8.64
N GLU A 271 2.36 29.18 8.03
CA GLU A 271 2.06 30.60 7.79
C GLU A 271 1.93 31.47 9.05
N LYS A 272 1.55 30.89 10.20
CA LYS A 272 1.30 31.62 11.46
C LYS A 272 2.43 31.58 12.49
N SER A 273 3.59 30.99 12.18
CA SER A 273 4.72 30.86 13.13
C SER A 273 5.43 32.19 13.49
N SER A 274 5.07 33.30 12.84
CA SER A 274 5.85 34.55 12.87
C SER A 274 5.53 35.54 14.01
N LYS A 275 5.01 35.11 15.18
CA LYS A 275 4.59 36.07 16.25
C LYS A 275 5.20 35.91 17.64
N SER A 276 6.15 35.01 17.90
CA SER A 276 6.78 34.90 19.22
C SER A 276 8.23 34.39 19.14
N GLY A 277 9.12 34.99 19.92
CA GLY A 277 10.59 34.77 19.89
C GLY A 277 11.11 33.42 20.40
N CYS A 278 10.25 32.41 20.56
CA CYS A 278 10.62 31.03 20.89
C CYS A 278 10.05 30.06 19.84
N GLU A 279 10.48 30.20 18.58
CA GLU A 279 9.92 29.49 17.41
C GLU A 279 9.86 27.96 17.56
N ALA A 280 10.76 27.34 18.32
CA ALA A 280 10.85 25.88 18.38
C ALA A 280 9.77 25.21 19.24
N ASP A 281 9.50 25.73 20.44
CA ASP A 281 8.50 25.14 21.35
C ASP A 281 7.07 25.47 20.91
N ASP A 282 6.90 26.63 20.27
CA ASP A 282 5.65 27.12 19.70
C ASP A 282 5.08 26.18 18.61
N ILE A 283 5.96 25.66 17.76
CA ILE A 283 5.59 24.72 16.69
C ILE A 283 5.06 23.38 17.27
N TYR A 284 5.64 22.90 18.37
CA TYR A 284 5.18 21.65 19.00
C TYR A 284 3.87 21.86 19.78
N ALA A 285 3.69 23.01 20.43
CA ALA A 285 2.43 23.40 21.06
C ALA A 285 1.29 23.47 20.02
N LYS A 286 1.54 24.07 18.86
CA LYS A 286 0.59 24.11 17.74
C LYS A 286 0.24 22.71 17.21
N ALA A 287 1.24 21.84 17.02
CA ALA A 287 1.01 20.45 16.58
C ALA A 287 0.23 19.63 17.63
N SER A 288 0.51 19.85 18.92
CA SER A 288 -0.24 19.30 20.04
C SER A 288 -1.72 19.73 19.99
N ALA A 289 -1.99 21.01 19.74
CA ALA A 289 -3.36 21.51 19.59
C ALA A 289 -4.11 20.82 18.44
N TRP A 290 -3.46 20.60 17.29
CA TRP A 290 -4.03 19.88 16.15
C TRP A 290 -4.38 18.43 16.48
N TYR A 291 -3.52 17.76 17.26
CA TYR A 291 -3.80 16.43 17.79
C TYR A 291 -4.99 16.46 18.76
N HIS A 292 -4.99 17.40 19.71
CA HIS A 292 -6.00 17.54 20.75
C HIS A 292 -7.41 17.71 20.14
N VAL A 293 -7.59 18.70 19.25
CA VAL A 293 -8.89 18.97 18.64
C VAL A 293 -9.39 17.81 17.75
N THR A 294 -8.49 16.94 17.28
CA THR A 294 -8.88 15.78 16.47
C THR A 294 -9.23 14.55 17.30
N TYR A 295 -8.51 14.29 18.39
CA TYR A 295 -8.60 13.03 19.11
C TYR A 295 -9.25 13.13 20.50
N HIS A 296 -9.34 14.33 21.07
CA HIS A 296 -9.90 14.51 22.40
C HIS A 296 -11.43 14.30 22.37
N PRO A 297 -12.01 13.56 23.34
CA PRO A 297 -13.43 13.19 23.32
C PRO A 297 -14.41 14.35 23.37
N ASP A 298 -13.97 15.54 23.79
CA ASP A 298 -14.81 16.73 23.85
C ASP A 298 -15.07 17.33 22.46
N TYR A 299 -14.16 17.10 21.51
CA TYR A 299 -14.28 17.57 20.12
C TYR A 299 -14.89 16.52 19.19
N TRP A 300 -15.15 15.31 19.71
CA TRP A 300 -15.78 14.26 18.93
C TRP A 300 -17.21 14.67 18.52
N GLY A 301 -17.46 14.69 17.22
CA GLY A 301 -18.77 15.05 16.65
C GLY A 301 -19.06 16.55 16.62
N CYS A 302 -18.10 17.41 17.03
CA CYS A 302 -18.22 18.86 16.90
C CYS A 302 -17.95 19.37 15.48
N TYR A 303 -17.34 18.52 14.65
CA TYR A 303 -17.08 18.80 13.25
C TYR A 303 -18.14 18.12 12.37
N ASN A 304 -18.38 18.68 11.19
CA ASN A 304 -19.28 18.11 10.18
C ASN A 304 -20.76 18.05 10.60
N GLU A 305 -21.19 18.90 11.54
CA GLU A 305 -22.60 19.06 11.90
C GLU A 305 -23.42 19.38 10.64
N GLY A 306 -24.38 18.52 10.30
CA GLY A 306 -25.25 18.66 9.13
C GLY A 306 -24.76 18.01 7.83
N MET A 307 -23.51 17.54 7.75
CA MET A 307 -22.99 16.84 6.55
C MET A 307 -23.24 15.33 6.55
N GLY A 308 -23.64 14.74 7.69
CA GLY A 308 -23.91 13.30 7.80
C GLY A 308 -22.67 12.42 7.56
N LYS A 309 -21.47 12.97 7.79
CA LYS A 309 -20.17 12.30 7.61
C LYS A 309 -19.58 11.91 8.96
N ASP A 310 -18.73 10.88 8.94
CA ASP A 310 -17.98 10.42 10.11
C ASP A 310 -16.93 11.45 10.56
N HIS A 311 -16.48 11.32 11.81
CA HIS A 311 -15.41 12.13 12.38
C HIS A 311 -14.06 11.77 11.74
N PHE A 312 -13.47 12.68 10.96
CA PHE A 312 -12.19 12.45 10.28
C PHE A 312 -10.99 12.58 11.20
N LEU A 313 -10.00 11.71 10.99
CA LEU A 313 -8.84 11.52 11.88
C LEU A 313 -7.50 11.93 11.28
N SER A 314 -7.42 12.19 9.98
CA SER A 314 -6.14 12.36 9.28
C SER A 314 -5.53 13.75 9.37
N PHE A 315 -6.30 14.76 9.77
CA PHE A 315 -5.86 16.15 9.88
C PHE A 315 -4.47 16.33 10.55
N PRO A 316 -4.25 15.87 11.80
CA PRO A 316 -2.99 16.11 12.52
C PRO A 316 -1.82 15.36 11.87
N TRP A 317 -2.06 14.29 11.12
CA TRP A 317 -1.03 13.54 10.41
C TRP A 317 -0.47 14.28 9.20
N CYS A 318 -1.05 15.43 8.82
CA CYS A 318 -0.40 16.33 7.87
C CYS A 318 0.94 16.85 8.42
N VAL A 319 1.09 16.96 9.74
CA VAL A 319 2.32 17.37 10.45
C VAL A 319 2.91 16.22 11.28
N SER A 320 2.89 15.00 10.71
CA SER A 320 3.33 13.77 11.38
C SER A 320 4.76 13.85 11.93
N ASP A 321 5.65 14.58 11.25
CA ASP A 321 7.03 14.81 11.67
C ASP A 321 7.11 15.50 13.05
N LYS A 322 6.23 16.46 13.32
CA LYS A 322 6.18 17.17 14.60
C LYS A 322 5.57 16.31 15.71
N LEU A 323 4.51 15.57 15.40
CA LEU A 323 3.86 14.65 16.35
C LEU A 323 4.78 13.50 16.77
N ILE A 324 5.52 12.92 15.83
CA ILE A 324 6.51 11.88 16.11
C ILE A 324 7.59 12.42 17.05
N HIS A 325 8.03 13.65 16.82
CA HIS A 325 9.04 14.28 17.67
C HIS A 325 8.53 14.56 19.10
N ILE A 326 7.27 14.99 19.26
CA ILE A 326 6.61 15.13 20.57
C ILE A 326 6.66 13.80 21.33
N LYS A 327 6.22 12.71 20.68
CA LYS A 327 6.18 11.39 21.30
C LYS A 327 7.58 10.87 21.64
N TRP A 328 8.55 11.10 20.75
CA TRP A 328 9.95 10.73 20.98
C TRP A 328 10.54 11.45 22.21
N LYS A 329 10.33 12.78 22.33
CA LYS A 329 10.76 13.55 23.51
C LYS A 329 10.09 13.08 24.80
N SER A 330 8.79 12.76 24.75
CA SER A 330 8.06 12.25 25.93
C SER A 330 8.61 10.90 26.40
N ASN A 331 8.82 9.96 25.48
CA ASN A 331 9.42 8.65 25.81
C ASN A 331 10.83 8.79 26.40
N MET A 332 11.65 9.70 25.87
CA MET A 332 12.99 9.95 26.43
C MET A 332 12.90 10.51 27.86
N ARG A 333 12.02 11.47 28.12
CA ARG A 333 11.80 12.01 29.48
C ARG A 333 11.37 10.93 30.47
N LYS A 334 10.46 10.03 30.08
CA LYS A 334 10.02 8.90 30.91
C LYS A 334 11.18 7.97 31.28
N ARG A 335 11.98 7.57 30.29
CA ARG A 335 13.15 6.70 30.52
C ARG A 335 14.21 7.36 31.41
N LEU A 336 14.44 8.65 31.24
CA LEU A 336 15.35 9.42 32.12
C LEU A 336 14.83 9.51 33.55
N SER A 337 13.51 9.68 33.74
CA SER A 337 12.88 9.66 35.06
C SER A 337 13.02 8.29 35.73
N GLU A 338 12.73 7.21 35.00
CA GLU A 338 12.86 5.83 35.49
C GLU A 338 14.31 5.50 35.90
N LEU A 339 15.29 5.94 35.10
CA LEU A 339 16.71 5.77 35.43
C LEU A 339 17.14 6.60 36.65
N SER A 340 16.66 7.83 36.76
CA SER A 340 16.88 8.70 37.93
C SER A 340 16.29 8.11 39.21
N GLU A 341 15.09 7.53 39.11
CA GLU A 341 14.40 6.91 40.24
C GLU A 341 15.06 5.58 40.65
N ALA A 342 15.52 4.79 39.69
CA ALA A 342 16.32 3.59 39.94
C ALA A 342 17.67 3.91 40.60
N LEU A 343 18.33 5.00 40.18
CA LEU A 343 19.58 5.47 40.78
C LEU A 343 19.41 6.05 42.19
N ARG A 344 18.20 6.51 42.56
CA ARG A 344 17.88 6.99 43.92
C ARG A 344 17.56 5.85 44.89
N LEU A 345 17.28 4.65 44.39
CA LEU A 345 16.97 3.45 45.17
C LEU A 345 18.21 2.55 45.41
N ILE A 346 19.36 2.93 44.85
CA ILE A 346 20.70 2.36 45.11
C ILE A 346 21.44 3.31 46.04
#